data_AF-A0AAE1RGJ9-F1
#
_entry.id   AF-A0AAE1RGJ9-F1
#
_cell.length_a   1.000
_cell.length_b   1.000
_cell.length_c   1.000
_cell.angle_alpha   90.00
_cell.angle_beta   90.00
_cell.angle_gamma   90.00
#
_symmetry.space_group_name_H-M   'P 1'
#
loop_
_entity.id
_entity.type
_entity.pdbx_description
1 polymer ?
#
loop_
_entity_poly.entity_id
_entity_poly.type
_entity_poly.pdbx_seq_one_letter_code
_entity_poly.pdbx_strand_id
1 'polypeptide(L)' 'MLFDGVCNLCNRGVKFVRDNDSKRRIRYEALQSEAGKNLLRRSGRAPDDISSVVLVEKDRSYVKSEAVLKIMEYINLPFP' A
#
# COMPACT_ATOMS: atom_id res chain seq x y z
N MET A 1 -0.79 1.62 3.36
CA MET A 1 -0.41 0.62 2.35
C MET A 1 -1.31 -0.58 2.52
N LEU A 2 -2.18 -0.82 1.55
CA LEU A 2 -2.96 -2.04 1.46
C LEU A 2 -2.15 -3.09 0.71
N PHE A 3 -2.12 -4.32 1.22
CA PHE A 3 -1.37 -5.41 0.61
C PHE A 3 -2.20 -6.71 0.56
N ASP A 4 -1.90 -7.53 -0.44
CA ASP A 4 -2.42 -8.88 -0.53
C ASP A 4 -1.51 -9.83 0.25
N GLY A 5 -2.05 -10.42 1.32
CA GLY A 5 -1.32 -11.34 2.19
C GLY A 5 -0.94 -12.66 1.52
N VAL A 6 -1.51 -12.97 0.35
CA VAL A 6 -1.23 -14.20 -0.42
C VAL A 6 -0.08 -14.01 -1.40
N CYS A 7 0.18 -12.77 -1.85
CA CYS A 7 1.22 -12.48 -2.81
C CYS A 7 2.59 -12.30 -2.13
N ASN A 8 3.51 -13.25 -2.36
CA ASN A 8 4.88 -13.18 -1.84
C ASN A 8 5.66 -11.92 -2.27
N LEU A 9 5.35 -11.35 -3.44
CA LEU A 9 5.95 -10.11 -3.92
C LEU A 9 5.43 -8.90 -3.12
N CYS A 10 4.12 -8.84 -2.84
CA CYS A 10 3.53 -7.80 -2.00
C CYS A 10 4.08 -7.87 -0.58
N ASN A 11 4.20 -9.07 -0.01
CA ASN A 11 4.79 -9.26 1.32
C ASN A 11 6.25 -8.82 1.39
N ARG A 12 7.06 -9.08 0.35
CA ARG A 12 8.44 -8.56 0.26
C ARG A 12 8.47 -7.03 0.19
N GLY A 13 7.60 -6.43 -0.61
CA GLY A 13 7.46 -4.97 -0.70
C GLY A 13 7.06 -4.33 0.63
N VAL A 14 6.05 -4.88 1.31
CA VAL A 14 5.64 -4.42 2.65
C VAL A 14 6.78 -4.51 3.65
N LYS A 15 7.50 -5.64 3.68
CA LYS A 15 8.65 -5.83 4.56
C LYS A 15 9.74 -4.79 4.29
N PHE A 16 10.09 -4.59 3.02
CA PHE A 16 11.07 -3.57 2.63
C PHE A 16 10.65 -2.16 3.09
N VAL A 17 9.41 -1.77 2.83
CA VAL A 17 8.90 -0.45 3.24
C VAL A 17 8.91 -0.33 4.76
N ARG A 18 8.49 -1.37 5.48
CA ARG A 18 8.46 -1.37 6.95
C ARG A 18 9.87 -1.27 7.55
N ASP A 19 10.84 -1.94 6.95
CA ASP A 19 12.22 -1.94 7.41
C ASP A 19 12.91 -0.57 7.09
N ASN A 20 12.41 0.19 6.11
CA ASN A 20 12.93 1.52 5.73
C ASN A 20 12.09 2.71 6.25
N ASP A 21 10.85 2.50 6.69
CA ASP A 21 9.97 3.53 7.27
C ASP A 21 10.36 3.81 8.74
N SER A 22 11.53 4.41 8.93
CA SER A 22 12.07 4.81 10.23
C SER A 22 11.14 5.78 11.00
N LYS A 23 10.29 6.52 10.27
CA LYS A 23 9.35 7.51 10.84
C LYS A 23 7.97 6.92 11.12
N ARG A 24 7.73 5.63 10.82
CA ARG A 24 6.44 4.93 10.99
C ARG A 24 5.25 5.72 10.42
N ARG A 25 5.47 6.37 9.27
CA ARG A 25 4.45 7.20 8.61
C ARG A 25 3.41 6.35 7.87
N ILE A 26 3.76 5.11 7.53
CA ILE A 26 2.93 4.23 6.73
C ILE A 26 2.25 3.20 7.64
N ARG A 27 0.92 3.14 7.56
CA ARG A 27 0.13 2.07 8.19
C ARG A 27 -0.11 0.96 7.17
N TYR A 28 -0.08 -0.28 7.63
CA TYR A 28 -0.25 -1.46 6.78
C TYR A 28 -1.57 -2.15 7.14
N GLU A 29 -2.38 -2.44 6.13
CA GLU A 29 -3.67 -3.12 6.30
C GLU A 29 -3.82 -4.19 5.22
N ALA A 30 -4.34 -5.35 5.59
CA ALA A 30 -4.59 -6.42 4.62
C ALA A 30 -5.81 -6.05 3.74
N LEU A 31 -5.72 -6.23 2.43
CA LEU A 31 -6.84 -5.97 1.50
C LEU A 31 -8.06 -6.85 1.83
N GLN A 32 -7.83 -8.06 2.35
CA GLN A 32 -8.86 -9.02 2.73
C GLN A 32 -9.63 -8.63 4.00
N SER A 33 -9.09 -7.73 4.82
CA SER A 33 -9.76 -7.29 6.05
C SER A 33 -10.95 -6.38 5.71
N GLU A 34 -11.94 -6.33 6.59
CA GLU A 34 -13.08 -5.39 6.44
C GLU A 34 -12.60 -3.93 6.34
N ALA A 35 -11.55 -3.57 7.08
CA ALA A 35 -10.92 -2.25 6.97
C ALA A 35 -10.29 -2.03 5.59
N GLY A 36 -9.58 -3.02 5.03
CA GLY A 36 -9.00 -2.97 3.70
C GLY A 36 -10.05 -2.81 2.59
N LYS A 37 -11.13 -3.60 2.65
CA LYS A 37 -12.27 -3.48 1.72
C LYS A 37 -12.93 -2.11 1.79
N ASN A 38 -13.11 -1.56 2.98
CA ASN A 38 -13.67 -0.21 3.15
C ASN A 38 -12.74 0.87 2.58
N LEU A 39 -11.43 0.74 2.77
CA LEU A 39 -10.45 1.66 2.19
C LEU A 39 -10.38 1.56 0.66
N LEU A 40 -10.51 0.35 0.09
CA LEU A 40 -10.64 0.14 -1.35
C LEU A 40 -11.88 0.84 -1.92
N ARG A 41 -13.03 0.66 -1.27
CA ARG A 41 -14.27 1.32 -1.68
C ARG A 41 -14.14 2.85 -1.65
N ARG A 42 -13.49 3.39 -0.62
CA ARG A 42 -13.17 4.84 -0.54
C ARG A 42 -12.25 5.31 -1.66
N SER A 43 -11.36 4.44 -2.16
CA SER A 43 -10.51 4.72 -3.34
C SER A 43 -11.22 4.55 -4.69
N GLY A 44 -12.54 4.27 -4.71
CA GLY A 44 -13.29 4.02 -5.95
C GLY A 44 -12.98 2.66 -6.59
N ARG A 45 -12.44 1.70 -5.81
CA ARG A 45 -12.11 0.36 -6.30
C ARG A 45 -13.07 -0.69 -5.77
N ALA A 46 -13.17 -1.77 -6.55
CA ALA A 46 -13.92 -2.94 -6.15
C ALA A 46 -13.21 -3.62 -4.95
N PRO A 47 -13.94 -4.07 -3.92
CA PRO A 47 -13.37 -4.67 -2.70
C PRO A 47 -12.65 -6.01 -2.95
N ASP A 48 -12.87 -6.59 -4.12
CA ASP A 48 -12.27 -7.81 -4.67
C ASP A 48 -11.07 -7.55 -5.59
N ASP A 49 -10.72 -6.28 -5.86
CA ASP A 49 -9.48 -5.91 -6.56
C ASP A 49 -8.26 -6.04 -5.63
N ILE A 50 -7.96 -7.30 -5.29
CA ILE A 50 -6.82 -7.71 -4.45
C ILE A 50 -5.50 -7.78 -5.22
N SER A 51 -5.53 -7.48 -6.52
CA SER A 51 -4.41 -7.74 -7.43
C SER A 51 -3.26 -6.73 -7.34
N SER A 52 -3.28 -5.81 -6.36
CA SER A 52 -2.45 -4.62 -6.43
C SER A 52 -2.12 -3.96 -5.10
N VAL A 53 -0.93 -3.35 -5.03
CA VAL A 53 -0.55 -2.43 -3.94
C VAL A 53 -1.36 -1.15 -4.08
N VAL A 54 -2.03 -0.75 -3.00
CA VAL A 54 -2.79 0.50 -2.94
C VAL A 54 -2.30 1.36 -1.77
N LEU A 55 -2.00 2.63 -2.04
CA LEU A 55 -1.72 3.63 -1.03
C LEU A 55 -2.93 4.55 -0.93
N VAL A 56 -3.60 4.56 0.22
CA VAL A 56 -4.72 5.45 0.49
C VAL A 56 -4.23 6.59 1.37
N GLU A 57 -4.43 7.82 0.90
CA GLU A 57 -4.22 9.06 1.64
C GLU A 57 -5.57 9.69 2.00
N LYS A 58 -5.55 10.84 2.68
CA LYS A 58 -6.77 11.52 3.14
C LYS A 58 -7.71 11.86 1.98
N ASP A 59 -7.16 12.38 0.89
CA ASP A 59 -7.90 12.95 -0.24
C ASP A 59 -7.61 12.25 -1.57
N ARG A 60 -6.66 11.30 -1.59
CA ARG A 60 -6.18 10.63 -2.82
C ARG A 60 -5.87 9.17 -2.57
N SER A 61 -5.82 8.41 -3.65
CA SER A 61 -5.40 7.01 -3.64
C SER A 61 -4.51 6.73 -4.83
N TYR A 62 -3.40 6.04 -4.58
CA TYR A 62 -2.44 5.61 -5.58
C TYR A 62 -2.43 4.10 -5.67
N VAL A 63 -2.12 3.57 -6.85
CA VAL A 63 -2.33 2.16 -7.17
C VAL A 63 -1.18 1.60 -8.00
N LYS A 64 -0.93 0.29 -7.93
CA LYS A 64 0.15 -0.38 -8.69
C LYS A 64 1.48 0.37 -8.51
N SER A 65 2.16 0.69 -9.62
CA SER A 65 3.44 1.38 -9.64
C SER A 65 3.37 2.77 -9.00
N GLU A 66 2.28 3.52 -9.17
CA GLU A 66 2.14 4.85 -8.55
C GLU A 66 2.16 4.79 -7.02
N ALA A 67 1.52 3.77 -6.43
CA ALA A 67 1.57 3.54 -5.00
C ALA A 67 3.01 3.29 -4.53
N VAL A 68 3.76 2.48 -5.27
CA VAL A 68 5.16 2.16 -4.94
C VAL A 68 6.04 3.39 -5.03
N LEU A 69 5.90 4.20 -6.10
CA LEU A 69 6.67 5.44 -6.27
C LEU A 69 6.43 6.40 -5.11
N LYS A 70 5.16 6.60 -4.73
CA LYS A 70 4.81 7.46 -3.60
C LYS A 70 5.32 6.93 -2.26
N ILE A 71 5.24 5.63 -2.04
CA ILE A 71 5.80 5.00 -0.84
C ILE A 71 7.31 5.25 -0.75
N MET A 72 8.05 5.15 -1.86
CA MET A 72 9.50 5.42 -1.90
C MET A 72 9.83 6.88 -1.55
N GLU A 73 9.04 7.84 -2.03
CA GLU A 73 9.15 9.25 -1.61
C GLU A 73 8.97 9.41 -0.09
N TYR A 74 7.99 8.72 0.51
CA TYR A 74 7.73 8.80 1.95
C TYR A 74 8.87 8.30 2.83
N ILE A 75 9.54 7.23 2.39
CA ILE A 75 10.67 6.62 3.12
C ILE A 75 12.02 7.25 2.77
N ASN A 76 12.04 8.36 2.01
CA ASN A 76 13.24 9.11 1.61
C ASN A 76 14.31 8.23 0.95
N LEU A 77 13.88 7.22 0.19
CA LEU A 77 14.83 6.43 -0.59
C LEU A 77 15.21 7.21 -1.86
N PRO A 78 16.51 7.30 -2.19
CA PRO A 78 16.93 7.85 -3.46
C PRO A 78 16.44 6.94 -4.58
N PHE A 79 15.73 7.51 -5.55
CA PHE A 79 15.48 6.84 -6.82
C PHE A 79 16.80 6.68 -7.59
N PRO A 80 17.07 5.53 -8.22
CA PRO A 80 18.07 5.45 -9.27
C PRO A 80 17.64 6.23 -10.53
#